data_AF-A0A286CJK2-F1
#
_entry.id   AF-A0A286CJK2-F1
#
_cell.length_a   1.000
_cell.length_b   1.000
_cell.length_c   1.000
_cell.angle_alpha   90.00
_cell.angle_beta   90.00
_cell.angle_gamma   90.00
#
_symmetry.space_group_name_H-M   'P 1'
#
loop_
_entity.id
_entity.type
_entity.pdbx_description
1 polymer ?
#
loop_
_entity_poly.entity_id
_entity_poly.type
_entity_poly.pdbx_seq_one_letter_code
_entity_poly.pdbx_strand_id
1 'polypeptide(L)'
;MSRFDLTPLDLSTLDAARQTLADAESVNLLDGSAMACMIGRLEVAVKRLIEMVDETDGGNVVRCPAAHPEDPTPCGGPVVVTIIDAENAGADGCEHHAARMLASIIGARPVAKPDAPAGVAVRIFRTAHHTHPFPWLGGRS
;
A
#
# COMPACT_ATOMS: atom_id res chain seq x y z
N MET A 1 -16.89 -2.86 -19.83
CA MET A 1 -16.08 -1.64 -19.92
C MET A 1 -14.66 -2.09 -20.17
N SER A 2 -14.04 -1.58 -21.24
CA SER A 2 -12.70 -1.95 -21.65
C SER A 2 -11.69 -1.41 -20.63
N ARG A 3 -10.56 -2.11 -20.44
CA ARG A 3 -9.41 -1.67 -19.61
C ARG A 3 -8.90 -0.26 -19.95
N PHE A 4 -9.25 0.25 -21.13
CA PHE A 4 -8.87 1.56 -21.64
C PHE A 4 -10.05 2.51 -21.86
N ASP A 5 -11.17 2.32 -21.14
CA ASP A 5 -12.21 3.34 -21.06
C ASP A 5 -11.70 4.50 -20.18
N LEU A 6 -10.82 5.33 -20.76
CA LEU A 6 -10.15 6.43 -20.09
C LEU A 6 -11.16 7.51 -19.71
N THR A 7 -11.15 7.91 -18.44
CA THR A 7 -11.92 9.04 -17.96
C THR A 7 -11.32 10.37 -18.45
N PRO A 8 -12.07 11.48 -18.40
CA PRO A 8 -11.51 12.81 -18.68
C PRO A 8 -10.32 13.18 -17.78
N LEU A 9 -10.28 12.66 -16.55
CA LEU A 9 -9.16 12.85 -15.63
C LEU A 9 -7.92 12.07 -16.09
N ASP A 10 -8.10 10.84 -16.58
CA ASP A 10 -7.02 10.01 -17.10
C ASP A 10 -6.36 10.65 -18.32
N LEU A 11 -7.17 11.18 -19.24
CA LEU A 11 -6.68 11.92 -20.41
C LEU A 11 -5.88 13.16 -20.00
N SER A 12 -6.39 13.93 -19.03
CA SER A 12 -5.68 15.10 -18.49
C SER A 12 -4.35 14.71 -17.83
N THR A 13 -4.31 13.56 -17.16
CA THR A 13 -3.11 13.02 -16.52
C THR A 13 -2.06 12.60 -17.56
N LEU A 14 -2.48 11.96 -18.65
CA LEU A 14 -1.60 11.60 -19.76
C LEU A 14 -1.00 12.83 -20.44
N ASP A 15 -1.80 13.88 -20.65
CA ASP A 15 -1.32 15.11 -21.28
C ASP A 15 -0.34 15.86 -20.37
N ALA A 16 -0.61 15.91 -19.06
CA ALA A 16 0.33 16.48 -18.09
C ALA A 16 1.66 15.69 -18.03
N ALA A 17 1.59 14.35 -18.09
CA ALA A 17 2.79 13.51 -18.10
C ALA A 17 3.61 13.71 -19.38
N ARG A 18 2.97 13.79 -20.55
CA ARG A 18 3.63 14.12 -21.83
C ARG A 18 4.32 15.48 -21.78
N GLN A 19 3.64 16.50 -21.26
CA GLN A 19 4.24 17.82 -21.12
C GLN A 19 5.46 17.80 -20.19
N THR A 20 5.36 17.07 -19.08
CA THR A 20 6.47 16.90 -18.14
C THR A 20 7.69 16.24 -18.79
N LEU A 21 7.48 15.24 -19.64
CA LEU A 21 8.54 14.59 -20.41
C LEU A 21 9.18 15.55 -21.42
N ALA A 22 8.36 16.31 -22.17
CA ALA A 22 8.84 17.31 -23.12
C ALA A 22 9.65 18.42 -22.44
N ASP A 23 9.19 18.90 -21.27
CA ASP A 23 9.90 19.91 -20.48
C ASP A 23 11.28 19.39 -20.03
N ALA A 24 11.35 18.11 -19.64
CA ALA A 24 12.59 17.48 -19.18
C ALA A 24 13.68 17.43 -20.26
N GLU A 25 13.31 17.27 -21.53
CA GLU A 25 14.26 17.29 -22.65
C GLU A 25 14.98 18.65 -22.80
N SER A 26 14.33 19.72 -22.34
CA SER A 26 14.84 21.09 -22.43
C SER A 26 15.51 21.60 -21.15
N VAL A 27 15.58 20.78 -20.10
CA VAL A 27 16.08 21.23 -18.80
C VAL A 27 17.58 21.53 -18.85
N ASN A 28 17.99 22.67 -18.28
CA ASN A 28 19.39 23.00 -18.14
C ASN A 28 20.03 22.13 -17.04
N LEU A 29 20.82 21.13 -17.44
CA LEU A 29 21.48 20.20 -16.51
C LEU A 29 22.57 20.84 -15.64
N LEU A 30 23.02 22.06 -15.96
CA LEU A 30 23.98 22.80 -15.14
C LEU A 30 23.30 23.60 -14.02
N ASP A 31 21.97 23.76 -14.07
CA ASP A 31 21.17 24.36 -12.99
C ASP A 31 20.61 23.25 -12.08
N GLY A 32 21.27 23.06 -10.94
CA GLY A 32 20.89 22.03 -9.97
C GLY A 32 19.48 22.20 -9.41
N SER A 33 18.95 23.42 -9.34
CA SER A 33 17.59 23.66 -8.85
C SER A 33 16.56 23.30 -9.92
N ALA A 34 16.83 23.66 -11.18
CA ALA A 34 15.99 23.25 -12.30
C ALA A 34 15.95 21.71 -12.43
N MET A 35 17.10 21.06 -12.28
CA MET A 35 17.20 19.60 -12.31
C MET A 35 16.43 18.94 -11.16
N ALA A 36 16.57 19.42 -9.92
CA ALA A 36 15.83 18.88 -8.77
C ALA A 36 14.30 19.01 -8.93
N CYS A 37 13.84 20.16 -9.42
CA CYS A 37 12.43 20.37 -9.75
C CYS A 37 11.95 19.41 -10.84
N MET A 38 12.77 19.16 -11.86
CA MET A 38 12.42 18.25 -12.94
C MET A 38 12.34 16.80 -12.46
N ILE A 39 13.28 16.37 -11.62
CA ILE A 39 13.25 15.02 -11.01
C ILE A 39 11.94 14.82 -10.23
N GLY A 40 11.58 15.76 -9.35
CA GLY A 40 10.33 15.65 -8.58
C GLY A 40 9.08 15.60 -9.45
N ARG A 41 9.03 16.36 -10.56
CA ARG A 41 7.92 16.30 -11.51
C ARG A 41 7.85 14.97 -12.25
N LEU A 42 9.00 14.42 -12.67
CA LEU A 42 9.08 13.11 -13.33
C LEU A 42 8.66 11.98 -12.39
N GLU A 43 9.07 12.01 -11.13
CA GLU A 43 8.65 11.03 -10.12
C GLU A 43 7.12 11.01 -9.96
N VAL A 44 6.50 12.19 -9.89
CA VAL A 44 5.02 12.30 -9.80
C VAL A 44 4.35 11.80 -11.07
N ALA A 45 4.86 12.18 -12.26
CA ALA A 45 4.29 11.75 -13.53
C ALA A 45 4.36 10.23 -13.70
N VAL A 46 5.51 9.61 -13.40
CA VAL A 46 5.70 8.16 -13.48
C VAL A 46 4.76 7.44 -12.49
N LYS A 47 4.66 7.92 -11.25
CA LYS A 47 3.75 7.32 -10.27
C LYS A 47 2.30 7.32 -10.74
N ARG A 48 1.82 8.42 -11.33
CA ARG A 48 0.46 8.53 -11.85
C ARG A 48 0.21 7.61 -13.04
N LEU A 49 1.18 7.48 -13.94
CA LEU A 49 1.10 6.54 -15.06
C LEU A 49 1.07 5.08 -14.57
N ILE A 50 1.86 4.74 -13.54
CA ILE A 50 1.81 3.42 -12.91
C ILE A 50 0.41 3.18 -12.32
N GLU A 51 -0.14 4.14 -11.55
CA GLU A 51 -1.49 4.04 -10.98
C GLU A 51 -2.59 3.84 -12.05
N MET A 52 -2.40 4.36 -13.27
CA MET A 52 -3.34 4.19 -14.39
C MET A 52 -3.20 2.83 -15.10
N VAL A 53 -1.99 2.26 -15.11
CA VAL A 53 -1.68 0.99 -15.81
C VAL A 53 -1.87 -0.21 -14.90
N ASP A 54 -1.60 -0.04 -13.61
CA ASP A 54 -2.01 -0.97 -12.58
C ASP A 54 -3.54 -0.98 -12.57
N GLU A 55 -4.10 -2.14 -12.92
CA GLU A 55 -5.33 -2.53 -12.26
C GLU A 55 -4.98 -2.52 -10.76
N THR A 56 -5.76 -1.84 -9.90
CA THR A 56 -5.86 -2.42 -8.55
C THR A 56 -6.32 -3.83 -8.80
N ASP A 57 -5.40 -4.77 -8.65
CA ASP A 57 -5.49 -6.09 -9.21
C ASP A 57 -6.90 -6.64 -8.95
N GLY A 58 -7.66 -6.82 -10.03
CA GLY A 58 -8.67 -7.86 -10.11
C GLY A 58 -8.03 -9.25 -10.16
N GLY A 59 -6.72 -9.36 -9.93
CA GLY A 59 -6.00 -10.59 -9.70
C GLY A 59 -6.63 -11.36 -8.56
N ASN A 60 -6.92 -12.64 -8.85
CA ASN A 60 -7.21 -13.70 -7.90
C ASN A 60 -6.84 -13.29 -6.48
N VAL A 61 -7.83 -12.98 -5.63
CA VAL A 61 -7.62 -12.41 -4.29
C VAL A 61 -6.69 -13.33 -3.51
N VAL A 62 -5.38 -13.08 -3.62
CA VAL A 62 -4.38 -13.72 -2.78
C VAL A 62 -4.68 -13.13 -1.42
N ARG A 63 -5.38 -13.94 -0.60
CA ARG A 63 -5.72 -13.57 0.76
C ARG A 63 -4.44 -13.08 1.43
N CYS A 64 -4.54 -11.96 2.15
CA CYS A 64 -3.41 -11.45 2.90
C CYS A 64 -2.82 -12.59 3.75
N PRO A 65 -1.50 -12.82 3.76
CA PRO A 65 -0.95 -13.92 4.54
C PRO A 65 -1.23 -13.80 6.06
N ALA A 66 -1.40 -12.57 6.55
CA ALA A 66 -1.85 -12.28 7.92
C ALA A 66 -3.39 -12.34 8.11
N ALA A 67 -4.18 -12.52 7.06
CA ALA A 67 -5.63 -12.70 7.21
C ALA A 67 -5.92 -14.12 7.69
N HIS A 68 -6.65 -14.25 8.79
CA HIS A 68 -7.16 -15.54 9.23
C HIS A 68 -8.04 -16.15 8.11
N PRO A 69 -8.05 -17.49 7.90
CA PRO A 69 -8.85 -18.12 6.84
C PRO A 69 -10.34 -17.75 6.91
N GLU A 70 -10.89 -17.63 8.11
CA GLU A 70 -12.28 -17.24 8.35
C GLU A 70 -12.54 -15.73 8.27
N ASP A 71 -11.52 -14.90 8.07
CA ASP A 71 -11.67 -13.45 8.00
C ASP A 71 -12.04 -12.99 6.58
N PRO A 72 -13.29 -12.61 6.30
CA PRO A 72 -13.71 -12.26 4.94
C PRO A 72 -13.31 -10.84 4.53
N THR A 73 -12.76 -10.02 5.44
CA THR A 73 -12.58 -8.60 5.14
C THR A 73 -11.46 -8.40 4.12
N PRO A 74 -11.62 -7.44 3.19
CA PRO A 74 -10.57 -7.10 2.24
C PRO A 74 -9.34 -6.53 2.94
N CYS A 75 -8.20 -6.52 2.23
CA CYS A 75 -6.99 -5.85 2.69
C CYS A 75 -7.23 -4.34 2.87
N GLY A 76 -6.59 -3.75 3.87
CA GLY A 76 -6.61 -2.30 4.10
C GLY A 76 -5.49 -1.54 3.39
N GLY A 77 -4.76 -2.18 2.47
CA GLY A 77 -3.61 -1.61 1.79
C GLY A 77 -2.50 -2.64 1.52
N PRO A 78 -1.28 -2.19 1.20
CA PRO A 78 -0.15 -3.05 0.87
C PRO A 78 0.36 -3.83 2.09
N VAL A 79 1.13 -4.89 1.82
CA VAL A 79 1.84 -5.66 2.84
C VAL A 79 3.06 -4.88 3.33
N VAL A 80 3.03 -4.45 4.59
CA VAL A 80 4.01 -3.50 5.16
C VAL A 80 4.59 -3.94 6.50
N VAL A 81 4.11 -5.05 7.05
CA VAL A 81 4.55 -5.56 8.36
C VAL A 81 4.64 -7.08 8.33
N THR A 82 5.45 -7.64 9.21
CA THR A 82 5.44 -9.05 9.58
C THR A 82 5.00 -9.17 11.03
N ILE A 83 3.95 -9.94 11.31
CA ILE A 83 3.60 -10.33 12.68
C ILE A 83 4.42 -11.55 13.04
N ILE A 84 5.21 -11.45 14.11
CA ILE A 84 6.04 -12.55 14.61
C ILE A 84 5.45 -13.03 15.93
N ASP A 85 5.17 -14.32 16.04
CA ASP A 85 4.64 -14.94 17.26
C ASP A 85 5.73 -15.26 18.31
N ALA A 86 5.32 -15.94 19.39
CA ALA A 86 6.21 -16.34 20.48
C ALA A 86 7.23 -17.41 20.08
N GLU A 87 6.93 -18.23 19.06
CA GLU A 87 7.82 -19.24 18.50
C GLU A 87 8.71 -18.69 17.37
N ASN A 88 8.61 -17.38 17.13
CA ASN A 88 9.33 -16.65 16.09
C ASN A 88 8.94 -17.05 14.66
N ALA A 89 7.74 -17.60 14.46
CA ALA A 89 7.12 -17.75 13.16
C ALA A 89 6.49 -16.42 12.73
N GLY A 90 6.63 -16.10 11.44
CA GLY A 90 6.25 -14.80 10.87
C GLY A 90 5.15 -14.91 9.82
N ALA A 91 4.20 -13.99 9.85
CA ALA A 91 3.21 -13.80 8.79
C ALA A 91 3.20 -12.35 8.29
N ASP A 92 3.41 -12.20 6.98
CA ASP A 92 3.39 -10.89 6.32
C ASP A 92 1.96 -10.35 6.15
N GLY A 93 1.75 -9.09 6.46
CA GLY A 93 0.42 -8.48 6.51
C GLY A 93 0.34 -7.03 6.08
N CYS A 94 -0.87 -6.62 5.68
CA CYS A 94 -1.26 -5.21 5.66
C CYS A 94 -1.60 -4.73 7.09
N GLU A 95 -1.66 -3.42 7.32
CA GLU A 95 -1.97 -2.86 8.66
C GLU A 95 -3.28 -3.40 9.26
N HIS A 96 -4.30 -3.58 8.42
CA HIS A 96 -5.62 -4.06 8.82
C HIS A 96 -5.60 -5.50 9.34
N HIS A 97 -5.13 -6.44 8.52
CA HIS A 97 -5.09 -7.86 8.93
C HIS A 97 -4.04 -8.11 10.01
N ALA A 98 -2.92 -7.39 9.99
CA ALA A 98 -1.90 -7.47 11.02
C ALA A 98 -2.43 -7.04 12.40
N ALA A 99 -3.24 -5.97 12.48
CA ALA A 99 -3.83 -5.54 13.74
C ALA A 99 -4.81 -6.58 14.31
N ARG A 100 -5.60 -7.20 13.45
CA ARG A 100 -6.59 -8.23 13.84
C ARG A 100 -5.92 -9.55 14.24
N MET A 101 -4.85 -9.93 13.54
CA MET A 101 -4.00 -11.05 13.92
C MET A 101 -3.32 -10.79 15.27
N LEU A 102 -2.72 -9.61 15.45
CA LEU A 102 -2.06 -9.22 16.70
C LEU A 102 -3.03 -9.18 17.89
N ALA A 103 -4.28 -8.75 17.68
CA ALA A 103 -5.32 -8.79 18.72
C ALA A 103 -5.70 -10.23 19.15
N SER A 104 -5.39 -11.23 18.33
CA SER A 104 -5.82 -12.62 18.49
C SER A 104 -4.70 -13.58 18.91
N ILE A 105 -3.44 -13.13 18.90
CA ILE A 105 -2.26 -13.97 19.23
C ILE A 105 -1.53 -13.37 20.44
N ILE A 106 -1.40 -14.16 21.49
CA ILE A 106 -0.67 -13.77 22.70
C ILE A 106 0.84 -13.83 22.45
N GLY A 107 1.56 -12.78 22.86
CA GLY A 107 3.02 -12.71 22.74
C GLY A 107 3.53 -12.38 21.33
N ALA A 108 2.63 -12.10 20.39
CA ALA A 108 3.01 -11.64 19.06
C ALA A 108 3.50 -10.18 19.07
N ARG A 109 4.36 -9.85 18.10
CA ARG A 109 4.88 -8.49 17.90
C ARG A 109 4.90 -8.10 16.41
N PRO A 110 4.54 -6.86 16.07
CA PRO A 110 4.68 -6.35 14.71
C PRO A 110 6.12 -5.90 14.41
N VAL A 111 6.66 -6.31 13.27
CA VAL A 111 7.96 -5.86 12.73
C VAL A 111 7.72 -5.20 11.38
N ALA A 112 8.02 -3.91 11.28
CA ALA A 112 7.86 -3.15 10.03
C ALA A 112 8.85 -3.63 8.95
N LYS A 113 8.39 -3.70 7.70
CA LYS A 113 9.28 -3.94 6.55
C LYS A 113 10.18 -2.72 6.28
N PRO A 114 11.33 -2.88 5.59
CA PRO A 114 12.25 -1.78 5.32
C PRO A 114 11.61 -0.55 4.64
N ASP A 115 10.72 -0.79 3.67
CA ASP A 115 10.05 0.27 2.90
C ASP A 115 8.68 0.67 3.49
N ALA A 116 8.37 0.21 4.69
CA ALA A 116 7.09 0.48 5.31
C ALA A 116 6.97 1.93 5.81
N PRO A 117 5.77 2.53 5.79
CA PRO A 117 5.57 3.87 6.33
C PRO A 117 6.01 3.97 7.79
N ALA A 118 6.64 5.09 8.14
CA ALA A 118 7.11 5.33 9.50
C ALA A 118 5.98 5.16 10.53
N GLY A 119 6.31 4.53 11.65
CA GLY A 119 5.37 4.30 12.77
C GLY A 119 4.29 3.23 12.51
N VAL A 120 4.38 2.46 11.43
CA VAL A 120 3.37 1.42 11.11
C VAL A 120 3.18 0.39 12.23
N ALA A 121 4.26 -0.09 12.84
CA ALA A 121 4.19 -1.05 13.94
C ALA A 121 3.45 -0.48 15.16
N VAL A 122 3.64 0.81 15.46
CA VAL A 122 2.97 1.50 16.57
C VAL A 122 1.47 1.67 16.29
N ARG A 123 1.10 2.04 15.06
CA ARG A 123 -0.31 2.12 14.64
C ARG A 123 -0.99 0.77 14.79
N ILE A 124 -0.37 -0.30 14.28
CA ILE A 124 -0.90 -1.67 14.39
C ILE A 124 -1.07 -2.07 15.85
N PHE A 125 -0.06 -1.83 16.70
CA PHE A 125 -0.15 -2.16 18.13
C PHE A 125 -1.30 -1.43 18.82
N ARG A 126 -1.48 -0.13 18.53
CA ARG A 126 -2.59 0.67 19.06
C ARG A 126 -3.94 0.14 18.57
N THR A 127 -4.08 -0.13 17.27
CA THR A 127 -5.32 -0.65 16.69
C THR A 127 -5.67 -2.00 17.27
N ALA A 128 -4.70 -2.90 17.41
CA ALA A 128 -4.88 -4.22 18.01
C ALA A 128 -5.39 -4.13 19.46
N HIS A 129 -4.85 -3.19 20.26
CA HIS A 129 -5.30 -2.97 21.64
C HIS A 129 -6.77 -2.52 21.74
N HIS A 130 -7.32 -1.91 20.69
CA HIS A 130 -8.72 -1.50 20.62
C HIS A 130 -9.60 -2.49 19.81
N THR A 131 -9.03 -3.61 19.39
CA THR A 131 -9.72 -4.64 18.61
C THR A 131 -10.00 -5.85 19.50
N HIS A 132 -11.22 -6.40 19.45
CA HIS A 132 -11.50 -7.62 20.20
C HIS A 132 -10.75 -8.81 19.59
N PRO A 133 -10.33 -9.81 20.40
CA PRO A 133 -9.75 -11.05 19.89
C PRO A 133 -10.71 -11.79 18.95
N PHE A 134 -10.18 -12.40 17.88
CA PHE A 134 -10.93 -13.10 16.83
C PHE A 134 -12.01 -12.23 16.16
N PRO A 135 -11.65 -11.05 15.64
CA PRO A 135 -12.62 -10.04 15.22
C PRO A 135 -13.51 -10.43 14.05
N TRP A 136 -13.17 -11.49 13.33
CA TRP A 136 -13.96 -12.06 12.23
C TRP A 136 -15.13 -12.93 12.68
N LEU A 137 -15.20 -13.31 13.97
CA LEU A 137 -16.32 -14.10 14.49
C LEU A 137 -17.55 -13.24 14.84
N GLY A 138 -17.38 -11.93 15.09
CA GLY A 138 -18.42 -11.02 15.57
C GLY A 138 -19.51 -10.59 14.57
N GLY A 139 -19.57 -11.19 13.39
CA GLY A 139 -20.58 -10.90 12.35
C GLY A 139 -21.55 -12.06 12.04
N ARG A 140 -21.50 -13.15 12.82
CA ARG A 140 -22.36 -14.33 12.64
C ARG A 140 -23.52 -14.28 13.65
N SER A 141 -24.51 -13.44 13.38
CA SER A 141 -25.84 -13.46 14.03
C SER A 141 -26.93 -13.52 12.98
#